data_AF-A0A132A701-F1
#
_entry.id   AF-A0A132A701-F1
#
_cell.length_a   1.000
_cell.length_b   1.000
_cell.length_c   1.000
_cell.angle_alpha   90.00
_cell.angle_beta   90.00
_cell.angle_gamma   90.00
#
_symmetry.space_group_name_H-M   'P 1'
#
loop_
_entity.id
_entity.type
_entity.pdbx_description
1 polymer ?
#
loop_
_entity_poly.entity_id
_entity_poly.type
_entity_poly.pdbx_seq_one_letter_code
_entity_poly.pdbx_strand_id
1 'polypeptide(L)'
;MECQVKANPQVKEVVWIHDGRPIHSFMATGNVEDSEKGVDSDLNQYQSVLNQRYRYDHHYQQQQGPNHHGSTIIMTNQSLVIQKVHRSHRGRYQCVALNDQVVPGCKANQKHQYGVSKNEQIRIRCEVDAEPTDDLTFRWTLNTSGTETAIEWPSFTIVNKTISIATYRPESSLDYGTLACSAQNKIGIQERPCVYSVVPAGRPDGVRGCAITNHSMNTLLIECLPGDDGGLRQHFNLEVYYGPNESRSSMKVLSEASAQSKSFSSSSSSSIVFDNQGVSAIQHHQQLRLHSNHSSSQPNFLVSSLTPGTTYTLNVYAANAKGRSQTVSLSAMTLASPEKHVARARDSETKLTFFFASEQEASNKSLYIRFLPY
;
A
#
# COMPACT_ATOMS: atom_id res chain seq x y z
N MET A 1 -4.14 46.61 11.56
CA MET A 1 -2.91 46.07 12.17
C MET A 1 -2.73 44.66 11.63
N GLU A 2 -1.52 44.28 11.24
CA GLU A 2 -1.21 42.93 10.74
C GLU A 2 -0.24 42.25 11.71
N CYS A 3 -0.55 41.01 12.10
CA CYS A 3 0.28 40.21 12.99
C CYS A 3 1.12 39.23 12.18
N GLN A 4 2.38 39.58 11.92
CA GLN A 4 3.32 38.73 11.19
C GLN A 4 4.05 37.80 12.16
N VAL A 5 3.40 36.69 12.53
CA VAL A 5 4.03 35.66 13.38
C VAL A 5 4.74 34.64 12.51
N LYS A 6 6.06 34.49 12.72
CA LYS A 6 6.83 33.35 12.21
C LYS A 6 6.92 32.31 13.31
N ALA A 7 6.12 31.26 13.24
CA ALA A 7 6.14 30.15 14.19
C ALA A 7 6.39 28.81 13.49
N ASN A 8 7.09 27.91 14.18
CA ASN A 8 7.23 26.51 13.83
C ASN A 8 6.97 25.69 15.11
N PRO A 9 5.86 24.96 15.23
CA PRO A 9 4.86 24.64 14.19
C PRO A 9 4.02 25.85 13.76
N GLN A 10 3.24 25.69 12.68
CA GLN A 10 2.39 26.73 12.11
C GLN A 10 1.36 27.24 13.12
N VAL A 11 1.12 28.55 13.07
CA VAL A 11 0.13 29.21 13.91
C VAL A 11 -1.26 28.70 13.56
N LYS A 12 -1.97 28.14 14.53
CA LYS A 12 -3.38 27.73 14.36
C LYS A 12 -4.31 28.92 14.40
N GLU A 13 -4.12 29.80 15.36
CA GLU A 13 -4.97 30.96 15.58
C GLU A 13 -4.15 32.11 16.15
N VAL A 14 -4.49 33.35 15.81
CA VAL A 14 -3.98 34.55 16.49
C VAL A 14 -5.09 35.17 17.32
N VAL A 15 -4.79 35.44 18.59
CA VAL A 15 -5.65 36.20 19.49
C VAL A 15 -5.14 37.62 19.59
N TRP A 16 -6.02 38.60 19.38
CA TRP A 16 -5.72 40.02 19.58
C TRP A 16 -6.11 40.46 21.00
N ILE A 17 -5.24 41.24 21.64
CA ILE A 17 -5.39 41.74 23.01
C ILE A 17 -5.31 43.26 22.98
N HIS A 18 -6.23 43.95 23.65
CA HIS A 18 -6.22 45.41 23.87
C HIS A 18 -6.15 45.68 25.38
N ASP A 19 -5.10 46.37 25.82
CA ASP A 19 -4.84 46.72 27.23
C ASP A 19 -5.00 45.53 28.22
N GLY A 20 -4.49 44.37 27.81
CA GLY A 20 -4.47 43.15 28.62
C GLY A 20 -5.71 42.27 28.52
N ARG A 21 -6.74 42.65 27.75
CA ARG A 21 -7.97 41.87 27.55
C ARG A 21 -8.11 41.35 26.10
N PRO A 22 -8.57 40.10 25.90
CA PRO A 22 -8.82 39.57 24.56
C PRO A 22 -9.94 40.35 23.87
N ILE A 23 -9.73 40.69 22.60
CA ILE A 23 -10.73 41.32 21.74
C ILE A 23 -11.66 40.22 21.22
N HIS A 24 -12.97 40.37 21.43
CA HIS A 24 -13.99 39.43 20.97
C HIS A 24 -14.72 39.97 19.73
N SER A 25 -15.14 39.08 18.82
CA SER A 25 -15.86 39.45 17.59
C SER A 25 -17.20 40.15 17.87
N PHE A 26 -17.79 39.93 19.05
CA PHE A 26 -19.05 40.53 19.48
C PHE A 26 -18.92 41.99 19.99
N MET A 27 -17.71 42.55 20.09
CA MET A 27 -17.52 43.99 20.38
C MET A 27 -17.84 44.91 19.18
N ALA A 28 -18.37 44.37 18.08
CA ALA A 28 -18.77 45.15 16.90
C ALA A 28 -19.94 46.12 17.14
N THR A 29 -20.53 46.18 18.33
CA THR A 29 -21.66 47.09 18.61
C THR A 29 -21.70 47.72 20.02
N GLY A 30 -20.64 47.66 20.83
CA GLY A 30 -20.67 48.19 22.21
C GLY A 30 -19.43 48.98 22.62
N ASN A 31 -19.62 50.01 23.45
CA ASN A 31 -18.55 50.85 24.01
C ASN A 31 -17.55 49.98 24.82
N VAL A 32 -16.26 50.24 24.64
CA VAL A 32 -15.19 49.72 25.49
C VAL A 32 -15.33 50.38 26.86
N GLU A 33 -15.90 49.69 27.85
CA GLU A 33 -15.91 50.17 29.23
C GLU A 33 -14.54 49.96 29.87
N ASP A 34 -13.90 51.08 30.20
CA ASP A 34 -12.75 51.15 31.12
C ASP A 34 -13.18 50.60 32.48
N SER A 35 -12.87 49.33 32.76
CA SER A 35 -12.90 48.79 34.11
C SER A 35 -11.47 48.61 34.61
N GLU A 36 -11.14 49.44 35.59
CA GLU A 36 -9.87 49.46 36.32
C GLU A 36 -9.40 48.05 36.73
N LYS A 37 -8.23 47.66 36.22
CA LYS A 37 -7.05 47.15 36.96
C LYS A 37 -6.15 46.43 35.96
N GLY A 38 -5.01 47.06 35.66
CA GLY A 38 -3.94 46.45 34.89
C GLY A 38 -3.40 45.23 35.63
N VAL A 39 -3.22 44.13 34.90
CA VAL A 39 -2.57 42.92 35.40
C VAL A 39 -1.23 42.81 34.68
N ASP A 40 -0.16 42.88 35.47
CA ASP A 40 1.24 42.86 35.04
C ASP A 40 1.69 41.47 34.57
N SER A 41 2.76 41.48 33.79
CA SER A 41 3.34 40.41 32.99
C SER A 41 3.79 39.16 33.78
N ASP A 42 3.20 38.00 33.48
CA ASP A 42 3.91 36.70 33.54
C ASP A 42 3.10 35.55 32.93
N LEU A 43 3.82 34.47 32.57
CA LEU A 43 3.42 33.26 31.82
C LEU A 43 2.08 32.59 32.22
N ASN A 44 1.54 32.91 33.40
CA ASN A 44 0.20 32.51 33.87
C ASN A 44 -0.97 33.16 33.09
N GLN A 45 -0.67 34.13 32.22
CA GLN A 45 -1.67 34.80 31.38
C GLN A 45 -2.30 33.88 30.32
N TYR A 46 -1.61 32.83 29.85
CA TYR A 46 -2.07 32.00 28.72
C TYR A 46 -3.34 31.19 29.00
N GLN A 47 -3.38 30.45 30.12
CA GLN A 47 -4.58 29.71 30.53
C GLN A 47 -5.69 30.65 31.02
N SER A 48 -5.33 31.80 31.59
CA SER A 48 -6.28 32.85 31.98
C SER A 48 -7.00 33.45 30.76
N VAL A 49 -6.28 33.75 29.68
CA VAL A 49 -6.83 34.32 28.44
C VAL A 49 -7.76 33.33 27.73
N LEU A 50 -7.40 32.04 27.66
CA LEU A 50 -8.27 30.99 27.10
C LEU A 50 -9.53 30.81 27.94
N ASN A 51 -9.40 30.67 29.26
CA ASN A 51 -10.54 30.50 30.16
C ASN A 51 -11.46 31.73 30.18
N GLN A 52 -10.91 32.94 30.08
CA GLN A 52 -11.70 34.17 29.96
C GLN A 52 -12.47 34.21 28.65
N ARG A 53 -11.85 33.78 27.53
CA ARG A 53 -12.51 33.74 26.22
C ARG A 53 -13.73 32.82 26.23
N TYR A 54 -13.57 31.58 26.68
CA TYR A 54 -14.66 30.60 26.76
C TYR A 54 -15.78 31.05 27.70
N ARG A 55 -15.44 31.67 28.84
CA ARG A 55 -16.42 32.16 29.83
C ARG A 55 -17.24 33.34 29.30
N TYR A 56 -16.65 34.21 28.49
CA TYR A 56 -17.33 35.34 27.88
C TYR A 56 -18.21 34.94 26.68
N ASP A 57 -17.72 34.07 25.79
CA ASP A 57 -18.51 33.58 24.66
C ASP A 57 -19.77 32.83 25.13
N HIS A 58 -19.65 32.06 26.23
CA HIS A 58 -20.78 31.35 26.84
C HIS A 58 -21.80 32.30 27.51
N HIS A 59 -21.37 33.47 28.00
CA HIS A 59 -22.26 34.46 28.62
C HIS A 59 -23.02 35.28 27.55
N TYR A 60 -22.39 35.56 26.40
CA TYR A 60 -23.00 36.33 25.31
C TYR A 60 -23.96 35.52 24.43
N GLN A 61 -23.80 34.20 24.34
CA GLN A 61 -24.80 33.37 23.63
C GLN A 61 -26.18 33.38 24.29
N GLN A 62 -26.31 33.84 25.55
CA GLN A 62 -27.59 33.91 26.26
C GLN A 62 -28.32 35.26 26.15
N GLN A 63 -27.73 36.30 25.54
CA GLN A 63 -28.36 37.62 25.41
C GLN A 63 -28.24 38.13 23.97
N GLN A 64 -29.19 37.75 23.11
CA GLN A 64 -29.36 38.39 21.79
C GLN A 64 -30.51 39.41 21.86
N GLY A 65 -30.17 40.68 21.82
CA GLY A 65 -31.09 41.79 21.54
C GLY A 65 -30.68 42.48 20.22
N PRO A 66 -31.61 42.83 19.32
CA PRO A 66 -31.28 43.45 18.05
C PRO A 66 -31.13 44.97 18.20
N ASN A 67 -30.17 45.53 17.46
CA ASN A 67 -29.89 46.95 17.21
C ASN A 67 -28.87 47.64 18.11
N HIS A 68 -27.63 47.72 17.64
CA HIS A 68 -26.75 48.85 17.97
C HIS A 68 -25.87 49.23 16.77
N HIS A 69 -25.99 50.47 16.31
CA HIS A 69 -25.08 51.11 15.34
C HIS A 69 -23.78 51.54 16.06
N GLY A 70 -22.88 50.58 16.28
CA GLY A 70 -21.55 50.79 16.86
C GLY A 70 -20.42 50.53 15.85
N SER A 71 -19.22 51.02 16.16
CA SER A 71 -17.98 50.80 15.41
C SER A 71 -17.74 49.32 15.12
N THR A 72 -17.41 48.98 13.87
CA THR A 72 -17.21 47.60 13.44
C THR A 72 -15.74 47.19 13.63
N ILE A 73 -15.52 46.21 14.51
CA ILE A 73 -14.23 45.53 14.66
C ILE A 73 -14.26 44.27 13.80
N ILE A 74 -13.35 44.18 12.83
CA ILE A 74 -13.20 43.03 11.94
C ILE A 74 -11.88 42.36 12.29
N MET A 75 -11.96 41.13 12.78
CA MET A 75 -10.79 40.30 13.04
C MET A 75 -10.73 39.18 12.01
N THR A 76 -9.58 39.07 11.35
CA THR A 76 -9.20 37.88 10.58
C THR A 76 -7.98 37.24 11.25
N ASN A 77 -7.64 36.01 10.87
CA ASN A 77 -6.54 35.22 11.46
C ASN A 77 -5.25 36.04 11.68
N GLN A 78 -4.89 36.97 10.79
CA GLN A 78 -3.66 37.77 10.96
C GLN A 78 -3.89 39.28 10.93
N SER A 79 -5.14 39.76 10.81
CA SER A 79 -5.41 41.19 10.72
C SER A 79 -6.52 41.64 11.67
N LEU A 80 -6.26 42.74 12.36
CA LEU A 80 -7.25 43.48 13.14
C LEU A 80 -7.55 44.80 12.42
N VAL A 81 -8.81 44.98 12.03
CA VAL A 81 -9.32 46.19 11.37
C VAL A 81 -10.41 46.80 12.25
N ILE A 82 -10.23 48.06 12.62
CA ILE A 82 -11.22 48.82 13.41
C ILE A 82 -11.75 49.92 12.51
N GLN A 83 -13.06 49.89 12.24
CA GLN A 83 -13.74 50.91 11.43
C GLN A 83 -14.47 51.91 12.33
N LYS A 84 -14.50 53.19 11.93
CA LYS A 84 -15.10 54.30 12.70
C LYS A 84 -14.45 54.44 14.09
N VAL A 85 -13.13 54.68 14.10
CA VAL A 85 -12.30 54.73 15.31
C VAL A 85 -12.71 55.89 16.23
N HIS A 86 -12.94 55.58 17.51
CA HIS A 86 -13.24 56.55 18.57
C HIS A 86 -12.08 56.66 19.58
N ARG A 87 -12.09 57.68 20.44
CA ARG A 87 -11.05 57.89 21.47
C ARG A 87 -10.91 56.71 22.44
N SER A 88 -11.98 55.94 22.62
CA SER A 88 -12.04 54.72 23.43
C SER A 88 -11.24 53.54 22.87
N HIS A 89 -10.81 53.58 21.60
CA HIS A 89 -9.94 52.55 21.01
C HIS A 89 -8.44 52.86 21.20
N ARG A 90 -8.09 53.83 22.04
CA ARG A 90 -6.69 54.13 22.35
C ARG A 90 -6.17 53.10 23.33
N GLY A 91 -5.01 52.51 23.05
CA GLY A 91 -4.34 51.59 23.98
C GLY A 91 -3.26 50.74 23.34
N ARG A 92 -2.73 49.79 24.12
CA ARG A 92 -1.73 48.82 23.68
C ARG A 92 -2.42 47.62 23.03
N TYR A 93 -2.13 47.40 21.77
CA TYR A 93 -2.55 46.21 21.04
C TYR A 93 -1.42 45.17 21.01
N GLN A 94 -1.74 43.93 21.36
CA GLN A 94 -0.83 42.79 21.25
C GLN A 94 -1.51 41.70 20.41
N CYS A 95 -0.72 40.95 19.66
CA CYS A 95 -1.20 39.77 18.97
C CYS A 95 -0.40 38.56 19.45
N VAL A 96 -1.10 37.48 19.75
CA VAL A 96 -0.54 36.26 20.33
C VAL A 96 -0.92 35.10 19.44
N ALA A 97 0.08 34.37 18.93
CA ALA A 97 -0.15 33.14 18.18
C ALA A 97 -0.35 31.95 19.12
N LEU A 98 -1.38 31.17 18.83
CA LEU A 98 -1.66 29.88 19.43
C LEU A 98 -1.23 28.78 18.46
N ASN A 99 -0.35 27.91 18.95
CA ASN A 99 0.03 26.68 18.25
C ASN A 99 -0.70 25.51 18.94
N ASP A 100 -1.18 24.54 18.16
CA ASP A 100 -1.73 23.31 18.71
C ASP A 100 -0.61 22.49 19.35
N GLN A 101 -0.57 22.50 20.68
CA GLN A 101 0.21 21.54 21.44
C GLN A 101 -0.56 20.22 21.46
N VAL A 102 0.09 19.15 21.01
CA VAL A 102 -0.56 17.87 20.75
C VAL A 102 0.24 16.75 21.43
N VAL A 103 -0.48 15.91 22.17
CA VAL A 103 0.09 14.66 22.71
C VAL A 103 0.54 13.76 21.55
N PRO A 104 1.63 12.99 21.69
CA PRO A 104 2.14 12.20 20.59
C PRO A 104 1.12 11.17 20.08
N GLY A 105 1.01 11.02 18.76
CA GLY A 105 0.16 10.02 18.10
C GLY A 105 0.89 9.28 16.98
N CYS A 106 0.44 8.06 16.65
CA CYS A 106 1.04 7.30 15.55
C CYS A 106 0.83 8.00 14.22
N LYS A 107 1.92 8.20 13.47
CA LYS A 107 1.82 8.69 12.10
C LYS A 107 1.08 7.69 11.21
N ALA A 108 0.25 8.18 10.30
CA ALA A 108 -0.50 7.32 9.38
C ALA A 108 0.41 6.61 8.36
N ASN A 109 -0.08 5.51 7.77
CA ASN A 109 0.56 4.75 6.67
C ASN A 109 1.92 4.12 7.00
N GLN A 110 2.16 3.78 8.27
CA GLN A 110 3.34 3.01 8.68
C GLN A 110 3.17 1.52 8.39
N LYS A 111 4.29 0.78 8.28
CA LYS A 111 4.27 -0.68 8.18
C LYS A 111 4.02 -1.29 9.56
N HIS A 112 2.94 -2.06 9.71
CA HIS A 112 2.52 -2.64 11.00
C HIS A 112 2.80 -4.14 11.15
N GLN A 113 3.16 -4.83 10.06
CA GLN A 113 3.44 -6.27 10.08
C GLN A 113 4.82 -6.55 9.52
N TYR A 114 5.57 -7.39 10.22
CA TYR A 114 6.93 -7.79 9.86
C TYR A 114 7.03 -9.32 9.89
N GLY A 115 7.21 -9.93 8.72
CA GLY A 115 7.61 -11.33 8.65
C GLY A 115 9.12 -11.45 8.77
N VAL A 116 9.59 -12.31 9.68
CA VAL A 116 11.02 -12.50 9.94
C VAL A 116 11.35 -13.97 10.14
N SER A 117 12.55 -14.39 9.75
CA SER A 117 13.02 -15.75 10.03
C SER A 117 13.51 -15.87 11.48
N LYS A 118 13.45 -17.08 12.03
CA LYS A 118 14.18 -17.43 13.25
C LYS A 118 15.66 -17.04 13.09
N ASN A 119 16.23 -16.40 14.11
CA ASN A 119 17.59 -15.87 14.15
C ASN A 119 17.92 -14.72 13.20
N GLU A 120 16.94 -14.19 12.49
CA GLU A 120 17.12 -13.02 11.63
C GLU A 120 16.72 -11.75 12.39
N GLN A 121 17.48 -10.68 12.20
CA GLN A 121 17.26 -9.41 12.88
C GLN A 121 16.47 -8.46 11.98
N ILE A 122 15.43 -7.85 12.53
CA ILE A 122 14.63 -6.82 11.89
C ILE A 122 14.69 -5.50 12.66
N ARG A 123 14.40 -4.41 11.94
CA ARG A 123 14.31 -3.05 12.49
C ARG A 123 12.89 -2.53 12.31
N ILE A 124 12.20 -2.30 13.42
CA ILE A 124 10.82 -1.82 13.46
C ILE A 124 10.86 -0.32 13.70
N ARG A 125 10.28 0.44 12.77
CA ARG A 125 10.30 1.90 12.79
C ARG A 125 8.96 2.41 13.31
N CYS A 126 9.00 3.16 14.41
CA CYS A 126 7.86 3.86 14.99
C CYS A 126 8.05 5.37 14.83
N GLU A 127 7.17 6.00 14.07
CA GLU A 127 7.14 7.43 13.83
C GLU A 127 5.87 8.02 14.44
N VAL A 128 6.03 9.11 15.19
CA VAL A 128 4.92 9.79 15.85
C VAL A 128 4.81 11.24 15.41
N ASP A 129 3.58 11.73 15.29
CA ASP A 129 3.27 13.13 15.14
C ASP A 129 3.03 13.71 16.55
N ALA A 130 3.84 14.70 16.94
CA ALA A 130 3.84 15.26 18.29
C ALA A 130 4.24 16.73 18.29
N GLU A 131 3.69 17.51 19.21
CA GLU A 131 4.10 18.90 19.43
C GLU A 131 4.04 19.25 20.92
N PRO A 132 5.17 19.59 21.56
CA PRO A 132 6.53 19.73 21.00
C PRO A 132 7.25 18.39 20.80
N THR A 133 8.38 18.46 20.08
CA THR A 133 9.25 17.31 19.78
C THR A 133 10.59 17.32 20.52
N ASP A 134 10.91 18.41 21.24
CA ASP A 134 12.22 18.61 21.86
C ASP A 134 12.48 17.73 23.09
N ASP A 135 11.42 17.32 23.78
CA ASP A 135 11.40 16.53 25.01
C ASP A 135 10.71 15.17 24.80
N LEU A 136 10.63 14.71 23.55
CA LEU A 136 9.94 13.49 23.21
C LEU A 136 10.72 12.25 23.70
N THR A 137 10.06 11.40 24.45
CA THR A 137 10.61 10.14 24.99
C THR A 137 9.81 8.96 24.44
N PHE A 138 10.47 7.80 24.31
CA PHE A 138 9.87 6.57 23.78
C PHE A 138 10.01 5.42 24.76
N ARG A 139 9.01 4.55 24.78
CA ARG A 139 9.01 3.28 25.49
C ARG A 139 8.51 2.18 24.56
N TRP A 140 9.23 1.06 24.53
CA TRP A 140 8.85 -0.13 23.80
C TRP A 140 8.46 -1.23 24.77
N THR A 141 7.41 -1.98 24.44
CA THR A 141 7.05 -3.21 25.13
C THR A 141 6.87 -4.35 24.13
N LEU A 142 7.18 -5.56 24.55
CA LEU A 142 7.06 -6.79 23.80
C LEU A 142 6.02 -7.69 24.49
N ASN A 143 5.04 -8.14 23.74
CA ASN A 143 4.05 -9.12 24.19
C ASN A 143 4.14 -10.35 23.29
N THR A 144 4.54 -11.50 23.86
CA THR A 144 4.63 -12.77 23.15
C THR A 144 3.69 -13.79 23.77
N SER A 145 3.45 -14.92 23.10
CA SER A 145 2.60 -16.00 23.62
C SER A 145 3.12 -16.62 24.93
N GLY A 146 4.39 -16.41 25.26
CA GLY A 146 5.00 -16.94 26.48
C GLY A 146 4.93 -16.00 27.69
N THR A 147 4.38 -14.80 27.54
CA THR A 147 4.44 -13.75 28.58
C THR A 147 3.05 -13.38 29.09
N GLU A 148 2.80 -13.47 30.40
CA GLU A 148 1.55 -13.01 31.03
C GLU A 148 1.39 -11.48 30.97
N THR A 149 2.51 -10.75 30.97
CA THR A 149 2.55 -9.29 30.87
C THR A 149 3.56 -8.84 29.83
N ALA A 150 3.31 -7.68 29.20
CA ALA A 150 4.22 -7.13 28.21
C ALA A 150 5.55 -6.72 28.86
N ILE A 151 6.66 -7.21 28.30
CA ILE A 151 8.02 -6.97 28.77
C ILE A 151 8.55 -5.66 28.20
N GLU A 152 9.20 -4.82 29.01
CA GLU A 152 9.86 -3.61 28.50
C GLU A 152 11.05 -3.97 27.59
N TRP A 153 11.12 -3.35 26.41
CA TRP A 153 12.17 -3.61 25.42
C TRP A 153 13.20 -2.47 25.42
N PRO A 154 14.44 -2.70 25.89
CA PRO A 154 15.40 -1.62 26.09
C PRO A 154 16.19 -1.25 24.83
N SER A 155 16.23 -2.10 23.80
CA SER A 155 17.10 -1.91 22.64
C SER A 155 16.38 -1.19 21.50
N PHE A 156 16.51 0.13 21.49
CA PHE A 156 16.04 1.00 20.41
C PHE A 156 16.95 2.21 20.21
N THR A 157 16.77 2.89 19.08
CA THR A 157 17.51 4.12 18.71
C THR A 157 16.52 5.20 18.30
N ILE A 158 16.83 6.46 18.59
CA ILE A 158 15.99 7.60 18.22
C ILE A 158 16.62 8.32 17.02
N VAL A 159 15.81 8.61 16.01
CA VAL A 159 16.19 9.29 14.76
C VAL A 159 15.26 10.49 14.55
N ASN A 160 15.80 11.64 14.13
CA ASN A 160 15.06 12.89 13.89
C ASN A 160 14.11 13.32 15.04
N LYS A 161 14.43 12.96 16.30
CA LYS A 161 13.60 13.14 17.50
C LYS A 161 12.26 12.39 17.52
N THR A 162 11.52 12.33 16.41
CA THR A 162 10.15 11.77 16.32
C THR A 162 10.09 10.31 15.90
N ILE A 163 11.22 9.67 15.61
CA ILE A 163 11.26 8.28 15.16
C ILE A 163 12.04 7.45 16.17
N SER A 164 11.45 6.36 16.63
CA SER A 164 12.11 5.32 17.41
C SER A 164 12.23 4.03 16.60
N ILE A 165 13.41 3.43 16.57
CA ILE A 165 13.69 2.21 15.82
C ILE A 165 14.12 1.12 16.80
N ALA A 166 13.25 0.14 17.01
CA ALA A 166 13.54 -1.05 17.81
C ALA A 166 14.17 -2.13 16.93
N THR A 167 15.19 -2.80 17.47
CA THR A 167 15.83 -3.95 16.81
C THR A 167 15.37 -5.22 17.49
N TYR A 168 14.88 -6.18 16.72
CA TYR A 168 14.28 -7.40 17.25
C TYR A 168 14.72 -8.64 16.45
N ARG A 169 15.00 -9.75 17.15
CA ARG A 169 15.44 -11.02 16.57
C ARG A 169 14.76 -12.18 17.31
N PRO A 170 13.78 -12.87 16.71
CA PRO A 170 13.17 -14.02 17.34
C PRO A 170 14.11 -15.22 17.28
N GLU A 171 14.33 -15.87 18.42
CA GLU A 171 15.18 -17.06 18.57
C GLU A 171 14.37 -18.35 18.68
N SER A 172 13.07 -18.26 18.98
CA SER A 172 12.13 -19.38 19.10
C SER A 172 10.77 -19.06 18.44
N SER A 173 9.93 -20.09 18.25
CA SER A 173 8.55 -19.89 17.78
C SER A 173 7.66 -19.17 18.78
N LEU A 174 8.03 -19.13 20.06
CA LEU A 174 7.30 -18.44 21.13
C LEU A 174 7.68 -16.97 21.25
N ASP A 175 8.73 -16.54 20.55
CA ASP A 175 9.21 -15.16 20.58
C ASP A 175 8.37 -14.28 19.66
N TYR A 176 7.76 -14.86 18.62
CA TYR A 176 6.83 -14.12 17.76
C TYR A 176 5.66 -13.56 18.57
N GLY A 177 5.27 -12.34 18.22
CA GLY A 177 4.39 -11.55 19.07
C GLY A 177 4.26 -10.13 18.57
N THR A 178 4.03 -9.22 19.50
CA THR A 178 3.68 -7.83 19.20
C THR A 178 4.59 -6.88 19.94
N LEU A 179 5.20 -5.94 19.23
CA LEU A 179 5.90 -4.81 19.84
C LEU A 179 5.00 -3.57 19.86
N ALA A 180 4.88 -2.92 21.01
CA ALA A 180 4.14 -1.68 21.17
C ALA A 180 5.08 -0.52 21.50
N CYS A 181 4.98 0.55 20.73
CA CYS A 181 5.73 1.79 20.89
C CYS A 181 4.82 2.86 21.47
N SER A 182 5.21 3.44 22.60
CA SER A 182 4.54 4.59 23.22
C SER A 182 5.49 5.78 23.26
N ALA A 183 4.99 6.97 22.93
CA ALA A 183 5.72 8.22 23.04
C ALA A 183 5.10 9.16 24.09
N GLN A 184 5.92 10.04 24.65
CA GLN A 184 5.51 11.03 25.63
C GLN A 184 6.28 12.33 25.45
N ASN A 185 5.57 13.46 25.49
CA ASN A 185 6.14 14.81 25.61
C ASN A 185 5.56 15.51 26.86
N LYS A 186 5.94 16.77 27.11
CA LYS A 186 5.40 17.57 28.24
C LYS A 186 3.89 17.77 28.23
N ILE A 187 3.22 17.59 27.09
CA ILE A 187 1.76 17.71 26.99
C ILE A 187 1.09 16.47 27.54
N GLY A 188 1.68 15.30 27.29
CA GLY A 188 1.17 14.06 27.83
C GLY A 188 1.73 12.82 27.15
N ILE A 189 1.18 11.69 27.59
CA ILE A 189 1.47 10.37 27.05
C ILE A 189 0.52 10.09 25.89
N GLN A 190 1.04 9.44 24.86
CA GLN A 190 0.26 8.89 23.77
C GLN A 190 -0.88 7.99 24.27
N GLU A 191 -2.12 8.30 23.86
CA GLU A 191 -3.32 7.55 24.27
C GLU A 191 -3.32 6.10 23.76
N ARG A 192 -2.94 5.91 22.49
CA ARG A 192 -2.90 4.60 21.84
C ARG A 192 -1.51 4.33 21.29
N PRO A 193 -0.80 3.28 21.78
CA PRO A 193 0.52 2.96 21.29
C PRO A 193 0.49 2.50 19.83
N CYS A 194 1.60 2.64 19.13
CA CYS A 194 1.77 2.06 17.80
C CYS A 194 2.13 0.59 17.95
N VAL A 195 1.30 -0.29 17.39
CA VAL A 195 1.36 -1.74 17.63
C VAL A 195 1.85 -2.45 16.36
N TYR A 196 2.93 -3.21 16.48
CA TYR A 196 3.59 -3.89 15.36
C TYR A 196 3.59 -5.40 15.59
N SER A 197 3.08 -6.16 14.63
CA SER A 197 3.06 -7.62 14.69
C SER A 197 4.29 -8.21 14.02
N VAL A 198 5.03 -9.03 14.76
CA VAL A 198 6.16 -9.80 14.26
C VAL A 198 5.70 -11.25 14.09
N VAL A 199 5.65 -11.71 12.85
CA VAL A 199 5.18 -13.04 12.49
C VAL A 199 6.30 -13.85 11.84
N PRO A 200 6.23 -15.19 11.86
CA PRO A 200 7.16 -16.02 11.10
C PRO A 200 7.09 -15.67 9.61
N ALA A 201 8.24 -15.46 8.98
CA ALA A 201 8.31 -15.27 7.55
C ALA A 201 7.79 -16.52 6.80
N GLY A 202 6.87 -16.30 5.86
CA GLY A 202 6.25 -17.33 5.04
C GLY A 202 6.80 -17.36 3.62
N ARG A 203 6.34 -18.33 2.83
CA ARG A 203 6.46 -18.25 1.37
C ARG A 203 5.56 -17.13 0.86
N PRO A 204 5.87 -16.50 -0.29
CA PRO A 204 4.99 -15.50 -0.85
C PRO A 204 3.68 -16.12 -1.33
N ASP A 205 2.64 -15.30 -1.39
CA ASP A 205 1.41 -15.64 -2.08
C ASP A 205 1.63 -15.70 -3.60
N GLY A 206 0.75 -16.43 -4.28
CA GLY A 206 0.74 -16.47 -5.74
C GLY A 206 0.51 -15.09 -6.36
N VAL A 207 1.08 -14.85 -7.54
CA VAL A 207 0.74 -13.69 -8.35
C VAL A 207 -0.76 -13.70 -8.70
N ARG A 208 -1.35 -12.52 -8.91
CA ARG A 208 -2.78 -12.34 -9.15
C ARG A 208 -3.04 -11.62 -10.46
N GLY A 209 -4.21 -11.83 -11.06
CA GLY A 209 -4.65 -11.04 -12.22
C GLY A 209 -3.70 -11.12 -13.42
N CYS A 210 -3.05 -12.27 -13.62
CA CYS A 210 -2.12 -12.45 -14.73
C CYS A 210 -2.86 -12.42 -16.08
N ALA A 211 -2.38 -11.59 -17.00
CA ALA A 211 -2.93 -11.46 -18.34
C ALA A 211 -1.82 -11.40 -19.39
N ILE A 212 -2.14 -11.85 -20.60
CA ILE A 212 -1.29 -11.72 -21.76
C ILE A 212 -1.78 -10.49 -22.53
N THR A 213 -1.12 -9.36 -22.34
CA THR A 213 -1.60 -8.07 -22.84
C THR A 213 -1.17 -7.78 -24.26
N ASN A 214 -0.12 -8.45 -24.75
CA ASN A 214 0.31 -8.39 -26.14
C ASN A 214 0.89 -9.74 -26.60
N HIS A 215 0.54 -10.16 -27.82
CA HIS A 215 1.10 -11.36 -28.44
C HIS A 215 1.38 -11.12 -29.91
N SER A 216 2.49 -11.68 -30.40
CA SER A 216 2.88 -11.65 -31.81
C SER A 216 3.17 -13.05 -32.33
N MET A 217 3.79 -13.13 -33.51
CA MET A 217 4.30 -14.40 -34.04
C MET A 217 5.47 -14.96 -33.22
N ASN A 218 6.19 -14.13 -32.46
CA ASN A 218 7.42 -14.55 -31.76
C ASN A 218 7.60 -13.94 -30.35
N THR A 219 6.63 -13.17 -29.86
CA THR A 219 6.67 -12.54 -28.54
C THR A 219 5.35 -12.67 -27.78
N LEU A 220 5.44 -12.74 -26.45
CA LEU A 220 4.32 -12.66 -25.51
C LEU A 220 4.69 -11.70 -24.38
N LEU A 221 3.78 -10.78 -24.03
CA LEU A 221 3.88 -9.89 -22.87
C LEU A 221 2.93 -10.38 -21.78
N ILE A 222 3.49 -10.71 -20.61
CA ILE A 222 2.76 -11.19 -19.45
C ILE A 222 2.85 -10.13 -18.36
N GLU A 223 1.70 -9.73 -17.84
CA GLU A 223 1.59 -8.77 -16.73
C GLU A 223 0.74 -9.39 -15.63
N CYS A 224 1.23 -9.35 -14.40
CA CYS A 224 0.49 -9.79 -13.21
C CYS A 224 0.60 -8.75 -12.09
N LEU A 225 -0.16 -8.97 -11.02
CA LEU A 225 -0.05 -8.23 -9.77
C LEU A 225 0.68 -9.08 -8.71
N PRO A 226 1.57 -8.46 -7.91
CA PRO A 226 2.28 -9.16 -6.85
C PRO A 226 1.32 -9.58 -5.72
N GLY A 227 1.55 -10.77 -5.15
CA GLY A 227 0.94 -11.25 -3.91
C GLY A 227 1.58 -10.64 -2.65
N ASP A 228 1.11 -11.05 -1.47
CA ASP A 228 1.82 -10.82 -0.21
C ASP A 228 3.20 -11.49 -0.29
N ASP A 229 4.25 -10.80 0.17
CA ASP A 229 5.63 -11.26 0.05
C ASP A 229 6.03 -12.26 1.16
N GLY A 230 5.14 -12.54 2.10
CA GLY A 230 5.39 -13.38 3.27
C GLY A 230 6.34 -12.72 4.27
N GLY A 231 6.52 -11.40 4.15
CA GLY A 231 7.38 -10.55 4.97
C GLY A 231 8.85 -10.50 4.57
N LEU A 232 9.25 -11.22 3.51
CA LEU A 232 10.60 -11.19 2.96
C LEU A 232 10.59 -10.68 1.53
N ARG A 233 11.72 -10.09 1.09
CA ARG A 233 11.86 -9.64 -0.30
C ARG A 233 11.59 -10.79 -1.28
N GLN A 234 10.55 -10.64 -2.08
CA GLN A 234 10.18 -11.58 -3.14
C GLN A 234 10.77 -11.18 -4.50
N HIS A 235 10.92 -12.18 -5.36
CA HIS A 235 11.17 -12.03 -6.79
C HIS A 235 10.19 -12.94 -7.54
N PHE A 236 9.97 -12.67 -8.82
CA PHE A 236 9.00 -13.35 -9.65
C PHE A 236 9.72 -14.13 -10.74
N ASN A 237 9.18 -15.29 -11.08
CA ASN A 237 9.73 -16.15 -12.11
C ASN A 237 8.66 -16.55 -13.10
N LEU A 238 9.05 -16.71 -14.36
CA LEU A 238 8.22 -17.21 -15.45
C LEU A 238 8.95 -18.36 -16.14
N GLU A 239 8.37 -19.55 -16.06
CA GLU A 239 8.82 -20.73 -16.79
C GLU A 239 7.92 -20.92 -18.03
N VAL A 240 8.51 -20.99 -19.22
CA VAL A 240 7.81 -21.11 -20.51
C VAL A 240 8.03 -22.51 -21.05
N TYR A 241 6.98 -23.26 -21.33
CA TYR A 241 7.02 -24.63 -21.85
C TYR A 241 6.34 -24.74 -23.21
N TYR A 242 6.82 -25.65 -24.06
CA TYR A 242 6.12 -26.01 -25.29
C TYR A 242 4.88 -26.84 -25.00
N GLY A 243 3.78 -26.54 -25.69
CA GLY A 243 2.50 -27.25 -25.61
C GLY A 243 1.60 -26.78 -24.46
N PRO A 244 0.29 -27.11 -24.51
CA PRO A 244 -0.65 -26.83 -23.43
C PRO A 244 -0.37 -27.73 -22.21
N ASN A 245 -0.68 -27.22 -21.01
CA ASN A 245 -0.49 -27.97 -19.78
C ASN A 245 -1.65 -28.96 -19.58
N GLU A 246 -1.56 -30.15 -20.17
CA GLU A 246 -2.58 -31.21 -19.99
C GLU A 246 -2.55 -31.84 -18.58
N SER A 247 -1.55 -31.50 -17.77
CA SER A 247 -1.33 -32.09 -16.45
C SER A 247 -1.91 -31.27 -15.30
N ARG A 248 -3.25 -31.10 -15.28
CA ARG A 248 -4.05 -30.95 -14.02
C ARG A 248 -5.56 -30.75 -14.17
N SER A 249 -6.08 -30.61 -15.38
CA SER A 249 -7.52 -30.44 -15.61
C SER A 249 -8.05 -31.58 -16.46
N SER A 250 -8.94 -32.39 -15.89
CA SER A 250 -9.73 -33.47 -16.53
C SER A 250 -9.17 -34.89 -16.41
N MET A 251 -9.26 -35.47 -15.22
CA MET A 251 -9.61 -36.90 -15.14
C MET A 251 -11.04 -37.00 -15.67
N LYS A 252 -11.22 -37.31 -16.97
CA LYS A 252 -12.54 -37.65 -17.51
C LYS A 252 -12.96 -38.96 -16.85
N VAL A 253 -13.83 -38.85 -15.86
CA VAL A 253 -14.60 -39.98 -15.34
C VAL A 253 -15.46 -40.47 -16.50
N LEU A 254 -15.08 -41.60 -17.10
CA LEU A 254 -15.98 -42.36 -17.95
C LEU A 254 -17.05 -42.94 -17.02
N SER A 255 -18.28 -42.48 -17.20
CA SER A 255 -19.45 -42.91 -16.45
C SER A 255 -19.75 -44.39 -16.70
N GLU A 256 -19.67 -45.16 -15.61
CA GLU A 256 -20.54 -46.24 -15.17
C GLU A 256 -21.15 -47.18 -16.23
N ALA A 257 -20.66 -48.43 -16.24
CA ALA A 257 -21.47 -49.60 -16.54
C ALA A 257 -21.43 -50.56 -15.33
N SER A 258 -22.56 -50.59 -14.62
CA SER A 258 -23.13 -51.71 -13.86
C SER A 258 -22.22 -52.87 -13.42
N ALA A 259 -21.99 -53.01 -12.11
CA ALA A 259 -21.97 -54.33 -11.47
C ALA A 259 -22.24 -54.22 -9.97
N GLN A 260 -23.07 -55.14 -9.49
CA GLN A 260 -23.70 -55.17 -8.19
C GLN A 260 -22.72 -55.27 -6.99
N SER A 261 -23.15 -54.60 -5.92
CA SER A 261 -22.64 -54.70 -4.55
C SER A 261 -22.58 -56.14 -4.03
N LYS A 262 -21.40 -56.59 -3.58
CA LYS A 262 -21.27 -57.50 -2.43
C LYS A 262 -20.05 -57.10 -1.60
N SER A 263 -20.31 -56.79 -0.33
CA SER A 263 -19.37 -56.53 0.74
C SER A 263 -18.53 -57.76 1.10
N PHE A 264 -17.23 -57.61 1.35
CA PHE A 264 -16.53 -58.47 2.31
C PHE A 264 -15.31 -57.76 2.93
N SER A 265 -15.21 -57.89 4.25
CA SER A 265 -14.20 -57.30 5.12
C SER A 265 -12.98 -58.21 5.29
N SER A 266 -11.84 -57.56 5.51
CA SER A 266 -10.71 -57.96 6.37
C SER A 266 -9.86 -59.20 6.06
N SER A 267 -8.59 -59.05 6.44
CA SER A 267 -7.55 -60.05 6.71
C SER A 267 -6.71 -60.56 5.53
N SER A 268 -5.52 -59.97 5.45
CA SER A 268 -4.22 -60.64 5.52
C SER A 268 -4.04 -62.01 4.84
N SER A 269 -3.07 -62.01 3.92
CA SER A 269 -2.17 -63.13 3.60
C SER A 269 -2.73 -64.25 2.72
N SER A 270 -2.45 -64.19 1.41
CA SER A 270 -1.51 -65.08 0.70
C SER A 270 -1.81 -65.17 -0.82
N SER A 271 -0.78 -64.85 -1.60
CA SER A 271 -0.37 -65.43 -2.90
C SER A 271 -1.38 -65.62 -4.02
N ILE A 272 -1.30 -64.81 -5.09
CA ILE A 272 -1.52 -65.29 -6.47
C ILE A 272 -0.50 -64.63 -7.41
N VAL A 273 0.37 -65.45 -7.98
CA VAL A 273 1.23 -65.12 -9.13
C VAL A 273 0.35 -65.07 -10.37
N PHE A 274 0.29 -63.91 -11.04
CA PHE A 274 -0.23 -63.82 -12.40
C PHE A 274 0.94 -63.62 -13.36
N ASP A 275 0.97 -64.53 -14.33
CA ASP A 275 1.96 -64.67 -15.38
C ASP A 275 1.97 -63.45 -16.31
N ASN A 276 3.17 -63.05 -16.71
CA ASN A 276 3.42 -61.91 -17.57
C ASN A 276 2.99 -62.22 -19.01
N GLN A 277 1.89 -61.62 -19.47
CA GLN A 277 1.76 -61.27 -20.89
C GLN A 277 1.33 -59.82 -21.02
N GLY A 278 2.23 -59.05 -21.62
CA GLY A 278 2.30 -57.61 -21.47
C GLY A 278 1.15 -56.85 -22.11
N VAL A 279 0.67 -55.88 -21.36
CA VAL A 279 0.54 -54.52 -21.87
C VAL A 279 1.16 -53.62 -20.81
N SER A 280 2.48 -53.45 -20.88
CA SER A 280 3.14 -52.35 -20.19
C SER A 280 2.62 -51.08 -20.84
N ALA A 281 1.59 -50.47 -20.25
CA ALA A 281 1.31 -49.07 -20.51
C ALA A 281 2.56 -48.31 -20.06
N ILE A 282 3.47 -48.06 -21.00
CA ILE A 282 4.55 -47.10 -20.82
C ILE A 282 3.82 -45.78 -20.63
N GLN A 283 3.58 -45.43 -19.37
CA GLN A 283 3.13 -44.12 -18.99
C GLN A 283 4.32 -43.21 -19.26
N HIS A 284 4.43 -42.77 -20.52
CA HIS A 284 5.33 -41.70 -20.92
C HIS A 284 4.90 -40.49 -20.10
N HIS A 285 5.53 -40.25 -18.96
CA HIS A 285 5.62 -38.91 -18.40
C HIS A 285 6.37 -38.08 -19.45
N GLN A 286 5.65 -37.55 -20.43
CA GLN A 286 6.17 -36.48 -21.28
C GLN A 286 6.44 -35.31 -20.35
N GLN A 287 7.68 -35.19 -19.90
CA GLN A 287 8.15 -34.01 -19.19
C GLN A 287 7.94 -32.82 -20.14
N LEU A 288 7.21 -31.81 -19.66
CA LEU A 288 7.00 -30.56 -20.39
C LEU A 288 8.37 -30.00 -20.81
N ARG A 289 8.55 -29.74 -22.11
CA ARG A 289 9.82 -29.22 -22.63
C ARG A 289 9.94 -27.74 -22.31
N LEU A 290 10.87 -27.37 -21.43
CA LEU A 290 11.15 -25.97 -21.10
C LEU A 290 11.74 -25.25 -22.32
N HIS A 291 11.14 -24.13 -22.69
CA HIS A 291 11.63 -23.20 -23.71
C HIS A 291 12.57 -22.16 -23.09
N SER A 292 12.13 -21.46 -22.04
CA SER A 292 12.89 -20.40 -21.37
C SER A 292 12.45 -20.22 -19.92
N ASN A 293 13.33 -19.66 -19.10
CA ASN A 293 13.03 -19.25 -17.72
C ASN A 293 13.47 -17.81 -17.51
N HIS A 294 12.61 -16.99 -16.92
CA HIS A 294 12.83 -15.57 -16.67
C HIS A 294 12.64 -15.27 -15.19
N SER A 295 13.43 -14.33 -14.67
CA SER A 295 13.32 -13.86 -13.28
C SER A 295 13.33 -12.33 -13.24
N SER A 296 12.51 -11.74 -12.37
CA SER A 296 12.34 -10.28 -12.28
C SER A 296 11.95 -9.84 -10.87
N SER A 297 12.26 -8.60 -10.51
CA SER A 297 11.78 -7.97 -9.27
C SER A 297 10.32 -7.51 -9.35
N GLN A 298 9.75 -7.44 -10.54
CA GLN A 298 8.34 -7.16 -10.80
C GLN A 298 7.72 -8.28 -11.65
N PRO A 299 6.43 -8.61 -11.49
CA PRO A 299 5.81 -9.73 -12.17
C PRO A 299 5.37 -9.40 -13.61
N ASN A 300 6.23 -8.71 -14.36
CA ASN A 300 6.03 -8.32 -15.76
C ASN A 300 7.14 -8.92 -16.61
N PHE A 301 6.79 -9.63 -17.68
CA PHE A 301 7.73 -10.41 -18.47
C PHE A 301 7.48 -10.24 -19.97
N LEU A 302 8.53 -9.93 -20.72
CA LEU A 302 8.53 -9.99 -22.18
C LEU A 302 9.26 -11.25 -22.62
N VAL A 303 8.50 -12.22 -23.14
CA VAL A 303 9.06 -13.43 -23.73
C VAL A 303 9.25 -13.21 -25.22
N SER A 304 10.43 -13.54 -25.74
CA SER A 304 10.80 -13.41 -27.14
C SER A 304 11.32 -14.73 -27.71
N SER A 305 11.59 -14.75 -29.02
CA SER A 305 12.14 -15.91 -29.73
C SER A 305 11.20 -17.14 -29.73
N LEU A 306 9.90 -16.89 -29.68
CA LEU A 306 8.87 -17.92 -29.79
C LEU A 306 8.67 -18.32 -31.24
N THR A 307 8.28 -19.57 -31.45
CA THR A 307 7.95 -20.12 -32.77
C THR A 307 6.55 -19.66 -33.17
N PRO A 308 6.31 -19.17 -34.40
CA PRO A 308 4.97 -18.83 -34.88
C PRO A 308 3.99 -20.01 -34.86
N GLY A 309 2.71 -19.75 -34.62
CA GLY A 309 1.64 -20.76 -34.61
C GLY A 309 1.79 -21.85 -33.54
N THR A 310 2.59 -21.62 -32.50
CA THR A 310 2.94 -22.62 -31.49
C THR A 310 2.26 -22.30 -30.16
N THR A 311 1.67 -23.32 -29.53
CA THR A 311 1.08 -23.18 -28.20
C THR A 311 2.15 -23.33 -27.11
N TYR A 312 2.09 -22.44 -26.13
CA TYR A 312 2.98 -22.40 -24.97
C TYR A 312 2.18 -22.40 -23.67
N THR A 313 2.76 -23.05 -22.66
CA THR A 313 2.33 -22.94 -21.27
C THR A 313 3.28 -21.99 -20.53
N LEU A 314 2.72 -21.04 -19.80
CA LEU A 314 3.44 -20.01 -19.06
C LEU A 314 3.14 -20.18 -17.57
N ASN A 315 4.14 -20.58 -16.79
CA ASN A 315 4.02 -20.79 -15.35
C ASN A 315 4.67 -19.62 -14.61
N VAL A 316 3.85 -18.78 -13.99
CA VAL A 316 4.30 -17.61 -13.20
C VAL A 316 4.17 -17.90 -11.71
N TYR A 317 5.21 -17.61 -10.94
CA TYR A 317 5.19 -17.73 -9.49
C TYR A 317 6.11 -16.70 -8.82
N ALA A 318 5.80 -16.35 -7.58
CA ALA A 318 6.66 -15.57 -6.70
C ALA A 318 7.56 -16.50 -5.87
N ALA A 319 8.72 -16.03 -5.46
CA ALA A 319 9.62 -16.77 -4.59
C ALA A 319 10.37 -15.82 -3.64
N ASN A 320 10.60 -16.29 -2.43
CA ASN A 320 11.48 -15.65 -1.46
C ASN A 320 12.38 -16.71 -0.82
N ALA A 321 13.15 -16.34 0.22
CA ALA A 321 14.04 -17.27 0.91
C ALA A 321 13.33 -18.46 1.59
N LYS A 322 12.00 -18.43 1.77
CA LYS A 322 11.20 -19.53 2.32
C LYS A 322 10.67 -20.50 1.26
N GLY A 323 10.75 -20.12 -0.03
CA GLY A 323 10.38 -20.96 -1.15
C GLY A 323 9.47 -20.27 -2.16
N ARG A 324 8.86 -21.10 -3.01
CA ARG A 324 7.99 -20.68 -4.12
C ARG A 324 6.53 -20.60 -3.69
N SER A 325 5.81 -19.62 -4.23
CA SER A 325 4.36 -19.49 -4.12
C SER A 325 3.63 -20.58 -4.90
N GLN A 326 2.29 -20.57 -4.83
CA GLN A 326 1.49 -21.27 -5.82
C GLN A 326 1.75 -20.70 -7.23
N THR A 327 1.75 -21.57 -8.23
CA THR A 327 1.99 -21.22 -9.63
C THR A 327 0.68 -20.89 -10.35
N VAL A 328 0.68 -19.78 -11.08
CA VAL A 328 -0.37 -19.44 -12.04
C VAL A 328 0.07 -19.90 -13.42
N SER A 329 -0.72 -20.76 -14.05
CA SER A 329 -0.47 -21.27 -15.41
C SER A 329 -1.38 -20.57 -16.41
N LEU A 330 -0.79 -19.93 -17.42
CA LEU A 330 -1.49 -19.41 -18.59
C LEU A 330 -1.17 -20.28 -19.82
N SER A 331 -2.08 -20.33 -20.77
CA SER A 331 -1.86 -20.98 -22.06
C SER A 331 -2.08 -19.95 -23.18
N ALA A 332 -1.14 -19.89 -24.12
CA ALA A 332 -1.26 -19.00 -25.28
C ALA A 332 -0.61 -19.59 -26.52
N MET A 333 -1.17 -19.24 -27.68
CA MET A 333 -0.63 -19.56 -28.98
C MET A 333 -0.06 -18.30 -29.61
N THR A 334 1.15 -18.37 -30.15
CA THR A 334 1.71 -17.30 -30.98
C THR A 334 0.98 -17.22 -32.32
N LEU A 335 0.97 -16.03 -32.93
CA LEU A 335 0.37 -15.86 -34.25
C LEU A 335 1.07 -16.74 -35.28
N ALA A 336 0.31 -17.30 -36.23
CA ALA A 336 0.87 -18.05 -37.35
C ALA A 336 1.68 -17.12 -38.27
N SER A 337 2.72 -17.66 -38.91
CA SER A 337 3.42 -16.92 -39.96
C SER A 337 2.49 -16.72 -41.16
N PRO A 338 2.50 -15.54 -41.82
CA PRO A 338 1.69 -15.31 -43.01
C PRO A 338 2.02 -16.32 -44.11
N GLU A 339 0.98 -16.88 -44.73
CA GLU A 339 1.10 -17.85 -45.82
C GLU A 339 1.70 -17.20 -47.07
N LYS A 340 2.78 -17.79 -47.61
CA LYS A 340 3.30 -17.41 -48.92
C LYS A 340 2.59 -18.21 -50.01
N HIS A 341 1.64 -17.58 -50.68
CA HIS A 341 1.05 -18.12 -51.91
C HIS A 341 1.87 -17.67 -53.12
N VAL A 342 2.57 -18.62 -53.76
CA VAL A 342 3.27 -18.38 -55.04
C VAL A 342 2.44 -19.00 -56.15
N ALA A 343 1.77 -18.16 -56.94
CA ALA A 343 1.12 -18.61 -58.17
C ALA A 343 2.18 -18.77 -59.26
N ARG A 344 2.28 -19.97 -59.86
CA ARG A 344 3.03 -20.18 -61.12
C ARG A 344 2.07 -19.93 -62.28
N ALA A 345 2.26 -18.84 -63.01
CA ALA A 345 1.60 -18.65 -64.30
C ALA A 345 2.23 -19.58 -65.34
N ARG A 346 1.43 -20.14 -66.25
CA ARG A 346 1.95 -20.84 -67.43
C ARG A 346 2.45 -19.80 -68.43
N ASP A 347 3.51 -20.12 -69.18
CA ASP A 347 4.25 -19.22 -70.09
C ASP A 347 3.43 -18.52 -71.20
N SER A 348 2.12 -18.75 -71.28
CA SER A 348 1.21 -18.11 -72.24
C SER A 348 0.18 -17.15 -71.61
N GLU A 349 0.17 -16.95 -70.29
CA GLU A 349 -0.74 -16.01 -69.64
C GLU A 349 -0.07 -14.65 -69.43
N THR A 350 -0.55 -13.61 -70.13
CA THR A 350 -0.13 -12.20 -69.93
C THR A 350 -0.80 -11.53 -68.73
N LYS A 351 -1.62 -12.28 -67.97
CA LYS A 351 -2.42 -11.76 -66.86
C LYS A 351 -2.22 -12.60 -65.60
N LEU A 352 -1.44 -12.10 -64.63
CA LEU A 352 -1.44 -12.61 -63.26
C LEU A 352 -2.59 -11.96 -62.49
N THR A 353 -3.46 -12.79 -61.88
CA THR A 353 -4.50 -12.31 -60.97
C THR A 353 -4.16 -12.73 -59.55
N PHE A 354 -4.05 -11.77 -58.64
CA PHE A 354 -3.81 -12.03 -57.21
C PHE A 354 -5.11 -11.85 -56.43
N PHE A 355 -5.44 -12.81 -55.57
CA PHE A 355 -6.54 -12.71 -54.63
C PHE A 355 -5.95 -12.54 -53.22
N PHE A 356 -6.41 -11.52 -52.49
CA PHE A 356 -5.98 -11.27 -51.12
C PHE A 356 -7.21 -11.30 -50.21
N ALA A 357 -7.16 -12.09 -49.14
CA ALA A 357 -8.12 -12.03 -48.05
C ALA A 357 -7.49 -11.25 -46.88
N SER A 358 -8.20 -10.26 -46.34
CA SER A 358 -7.81 -9.54 -45.13
C SER A 358 -8.66 -10.03 -43.97
N GLU A 359 -8.06 -10.70 -42.99
CA GLU A 359 -8.80 -11.19 -41.81
C GLU A 359 -8.99 -10.13 -40.71
N GLN A 360 -8.36 -8.95 -40.82
CA GLN A 360 -8.55 -7.82 -39.90
C GLN A 360 -8.46 -6.46 -40.61
N GLU A 361 -9.28 -5.50 -40.19
CA GLU A 361 -9.15 -4.08 -40.53
C GLU A 361 -7.89 -3.48 -39.88
N ALA A 362 -6.76 -3.59 -40.56
CA ALA A 362 -5.55 -2.84 -40.20
C ALA A 362 -5.38 -1.67 -41.20
N SER A 363 -5.59 -0.44 -40.73
CA SER A 363 -5.74 0.78 -41.51
C SER A 363 -4.49 1.31 -42.24
N ASN A 364 -3.40 0.52 -42.35
CA ASN A 364 -2.14 0.97 -42.96
C ASN A 364 -1.33 -0.19 -43.58
N LYS A 365 -1.93 -0.99 -44.46
CA LYS A 365 -1.17 -1.97 -45.26
C LYS A 365 -1.01 -1.48 -46.70
N SER A 366 0.23 -1.39 -47.16
CA SER A 366 0.58 -1.11 -48.56
C SER A 366 1.07 -2.40 -49.23
N LEU A 367 0.47 -2.76 -50.37
CA LEU A 367 0.90 -3.90 -51.17
C LEU A 367 1.98 -3.44 -52.16
N TYR A 368 3.20 -3.96 -52.02
CA TYR A 368 4.29 -3.70 -52.96
C TYR A 368 4.48 -4.89 -53.89
N ILE A 369 4.12 -4.71 -55.16
CA ILE A 369 4.37 -5.71 -56.21
C ILE A 369 5.66 -5.30 -56.92
N ARG A 370 6.71 -6.12 -56.76
CA ARG A 370 7.99 -5.92 -57.45
C ARG A 370 8.17 -7.00 -58.51
N PHE A 371 8.13 -6.60 -59.77
CA PHE A 371 8.51 -7.48 -60.87
C PHE A 371 10.04 -7.55 -60.92
N LEU A 372 10.59 -8.74 -60.69
CA LEU A 372 12.01 -8.99 -60.90
C LEU A 372 12.20 -9.36 -62.37
N PRO A 373 13.09 -8.69 -63.11
CA PRO A 373 13.47 -9.16 -64.43
C PRO A 373 14.22 -10.49 -64.28
N TYR A 374 13.92 -11.44 -65.17
CA TYR A 374 14.69 -12.68 -65.31
C TYR A 374 16.09 -12.40 -65.86
#